data_AF-A0A183E0I9-F1
#
_entry.id   AF-A0A183E0I9-F1
#
_cell.length_a   1.000
_cell.length_b   1.000
_cell.length_c   1.000
_cell.angle_alpha   90.00
_cell.angle_beta   90.00
_cell.angle_gamma   90.00
#
_symmetry.space_group_name_H-M   'P 1'
#
loop_
_entity.id
_entity.type
_entity.pdbx_description
1 polymer ?
#
loop_
_entity_poly.entity_id
_entity_poly.type
_entity_poly.pdbx_seq_one_letter_code
_entity_poly.pdbx_strand_id
1 'polypeptide(L)'
;MKLFGGFILISLSFIVCGQRPAQNPVPASQPRQAVNPGQDAGQIYTGLGTSPVYGVNLVPFGPEAGDQKVHPGMLTSGQTINMHMFFPFYGGLYNYSVLSVNGYIAFATVLDQGPTINVGVESTNWPQQQDPAMIAPYLCKQQIAQNPSPGLRTGVYYRLILRQSLFGRGTNTNMPYGGTMQQSSFFGQPASKACPSTSESYVHCDRNSDYFLDEMMRWLQEGVAGAAAFRADAALVVTWYNTASAVVGRSDIDAGQLSTYQAIWLTDQPGRLSYVILNYDKLGFDAADFRMNSRSGRCQALFNGGNHTGTVP
;
A
#
# COMPACT_ATOMS: atom_id res chain seq x y z
N MET A 1 -12.40 -38.28 91.94
CA MET A 1 -12.84 -36.89 91.71
C MET A 1 -12.32 -36.48 90.32
N LYS A 2 -13.24 -36.18 89.38
CA LYS A 2 -13.05 -35.68 87.98
C LYS A 2 -12.44 -36.70 86.98
N LEU A 3 -13.24 -37.41 86.20
CA LEU A 3 -13.93 -37.11 84.91
C LEU A 3 -13.09 -37.41 83.64
N PHE A 4 -13.68 -38.33 82.86
CA PHE A 4 -13.48 -38.78 81.47
C PHE A 4 -12.80 -37.84 80.45
N GLY A 5 -12.13 -38.48 79.47
CA GLY A 5 -12.14 -38.03 78.06
C GLY A 5 -10.76 -37.89 77.41
N GLY A 6 -10.16 -38.99 76.96
CA GLY A 6 -8.98 -38.96 76.08
C GLY A 6 -9.38 -38.56 74.65
N PHE A 7 -9.11 -37.31 74.28
CA PHE A 7 -9.22 -36.78 72.92
C PHE A 7 -7.92 -37.08 72.14
N ILE A 8 -8.06 -37.77 71.01
CA ILE A 8 -7.10 -37.74 69.91
C ILE A 8 -7.40 -36.47 69.11
N LEU A 9 -6.44 -35.54 69.02
CA LEU A 9 -6.47 -34.50 68.01
C LEU A 9 -5.07 -34.21 67.48
N ILE A 10 -5.01 -34.24 66.16
CA ILE A 10 -3.86 -34.25 65.26
C ILE A 10 -3.20 -32.87 65.24
N SER A 11 -1.91 -32.80 65.56
CA SER A 11 -1.10 -31.60 65.42
C SER A 11 -0.59 -31.46 63.97
N LEU A 12 -1.18 -30.51 63.22
CA LEU A 12 -0.66 -30.04 61.95
C LEU A 12 0.69 -29.33 62.18
N SER A 13 1.75 -29.85 61.57
CA SER A 13 3.00 -29.11 61.34
C SER A 13 3.22 -28.99 59.84
N PHE A 14 3.33 -27.75 59.37
CA PHE A 14 3.55 -27.38 57.97
C PHE A 14 4.87 -27.96 57.45
N ILE A 15 4.78 -28.79 56.40
CA ILE A 15 5.90 -29.06 55.49
C ILE A 15 5.54 -28.43 54.15
N VAL A 16 6.28 -27.39 53.79
CA VAL A 16 6.25 -26.75 52.47
C VAL A 16 6.79 -27.75 51.46
N CYS A 17 5.91 -28.30 50.62
CA CYS A 17 6.31 -29.07 49.44
C CYS A 17 5.77 -28.34 48.20
N GLY A 18 6.68 -27.62 47.52
CA GLY A 18 6.36 -26.88 46.31
C GLY A 18 5.91 -27.80 45.19
N GLN A 19 4.73 -27.52 44.63
CA GLN A 19 4.29 -28.09 43.37
C GLN A 19 5.20 -27.58 42.25
N ARG A 20 6.08 -28.45 41.75
CA ARG A 20 6.77 -28.25 40.47
C ARG A 20 5.75 -28.47 39.35
N PRO A 21 5.57 -27.53 38.40
CA PRO A 21 4.91 -27.86 37.15
C PRO A 21 5.78 -28.89 36.41
N ALA A 22 5.16 -29.96 35.93
CA ALA A 22 5.82 -30.98 35.14
C ALA A 22 6.47 -30.35 33.90
N GLN A 23 7.79 -30.43 33.82
CA GLN A 23 8.55 -30.13 32.61
C GLN A 23 8.26 -31.23 31.58
N ASN A 24 7.50 -30.90 30.55
CA ASN A 24 7.52 -31.69 29.32
C ASN A 24 8.92 -31.56 28.69
N PRO A 25 9.58 -32.66 28.32
CA PRO A 25 10.91 -32.60 27.73
C PRO A 25 10.88 -31.88 26.37
N VAL A 26 11.84 -30.98 26.18
CA VAL A 26 12.11 -30.27 24.93
C VAL A 26 12.63 -31.28 23.90
N PRO A 27 12.03 -31.42 22.69
CA PRO A 27 12.63 -32.24 21.65
C PRO A 27 13.93 -31.59 21.15
N ALA A 28 15.01 -32.36 21.20
CA ALA A 28 16.30 -31.99 20.67
C ALA A 28 16.25 -31.72 19.15
N SER A 29 17.03 -30.73 18.73
CA SER A 29 17.27 -30.31 17.34
C SER A 29 17.54 -31.48 16.40
N GLN A 30 16.69 -31.64 15.38
CA GLN A 30 16.98 -32.45 14.20
C GLN A 30 17.35 -31.54 13.00
N PRO A 31 18.34 -31.94 12.18
CA PRO A 31 18.79 -31.16 11.03
C PRO A 31 17.73 -31.07 9.93
N ARG A 32 17.69 -29.92 9.23
CA ARG A 32 16.80 -29.64 8.09
C ARG A 32 16.80 -30.81 7.09
N GLN A 33 15.73 -31.59 7.07
CA GLN A 33 15.47 -32.55 6.00
C GLN A 33 14.90 -31.81 4.78
N ALA A 34 15.51 -32.13 3.65
CA ALA A 34 15.18 -31.63 2.33
C ALA A 34 13.73 -31.93 1.94
N VAL A 35 13.14 -30.99 1.22
CA VAL A 35 11.83 -31.10 0.56
C VAL A 35 11.83 -32.34 -0.35
N ASN A 36 10.77 -33.15 -0.25
CA ASN A 36 10.56 -34.36 -1.05
C ASN A 36 10.63 -34.06 -2.56
N PRO A 37 11.44 -34.80 -3.35
CA PRO A 37 11.43 -34.73 -4.81
C PRO A 37 10.27 -35.61 -5.33
N GLY A 38 9.10 -35.01 -5.54
CA GLY A 38 7.94 -35.74 -6.06
C GLY A 38 6.62 -34.99 -6.12
N GLN A 39 6.56 -33.68 -5.84
CA GLN A 39 5.41 -32.86 -6.21
C GLN A 39 5.69 -32.20 -7.56
N ASP A 40 5.24 -32.88 -8.62
CA ASP A 40 5.20 -32.31 -9.95
C ASP A 40 4.37 -31.02 -9.96
N ALA A 41 4.91 -30.07 -10.71
CA ALA A 41 4.47 -28.69 -10.84
C ALA A 41 3.00 -28.60 -11.26
N GLY A 42 2.16 -28.07 -10.36
CA GLY A 42 0.83 -27.60 -10.72
C GLY A 42 0.95 -26.49 -11.75
N GLN A 43 0.35 -26.69 -12.92
CA GLN A 43 0.48 -25.83 -14.08
C GLN A 43 0.05 -24.37 -13.81
N ILE A 44 0.86 -23.51 -14.42
CA ILE A 44 0.82 -22.05 -14.61
C ILE A 44 -0.50 -21.60 -15.27
N TYR A 45 -0.86 -20.31 -15.10
CA TYR A 45 -1.64 -19.38 -15.99
C TYR A 45 -2.73 -18.58 -15.23
N THR A 46 -3.14 -17.32 -15.52
CA THR A 46 -2.80 -16.26 -16.50
C THR A 46 -3.13 -14.88 -15.89
N GLY A 47 -2.27 -13.89 -16.14
CA GLY A 47 -2.56 -12.46 -15.93
C GLY A 47 -1.54 -11.52 -16.60
N LEU A 48 -1.01 -11.94 -17.75
CA LEU A 48 -0.34 -11.13 -18.79
C LEU A 48 0.58 -9.97 -18.34
N GLY A 49 1.76 -10.30 -17.77
CA GLY A 49 2.86 -9.35 -17.63
C GLY A 49 4.19 -10.01 -17.27
N THR A 50 5.13 -10.08 -18.22
CA THR A 50 6.44 -10.74 -18.11
C THR A 50 7.54 -9.77 -17.66
N SER A 51 7.62 -9.44 -16.37
CA SER A 51 8.86 -8.92 -15.79
C SER A 51 9.36 -9.88 -14.70
N PRO A 52 10.53 -10.51 -14.86
CA PRO A 52 11.14 -11.32 -13.80
C PRO A 52 11.58 -10.49 -12.57
N VAL A 53 11.40 -9.16 -12.60
CA VAL A 53 11.77 -8.21 -11.54
C VAL A 53 10.59 -7.85 -10.63
N TYR A 54 9.34 -8.06 -11.09
CA TYR A 54 8.13 -7.61 -10.39
C TYR A 54 7.20 -8.80 -10.15
N GLY A 55 7.04 -9.15 -8.87
CA GLY A 55 6.21 -10.27 -8.45
C GLY A 55 4.75 -10.12 -8.86
N VAL A 56 4.07 -11.26 -8.88
CA VAL A 56 2.92 -11.65 -9.71
C VAL A 56 1.63 -10.83 -9.48
N ASN A 57 1.65 -9.81 -8.62
CA ASN A 57 0.48 -9.03 -8.22
C ASN A 57 0.55 -7.53 -8.55
N LEU A 58 1.69 -7.03 -9.03
CA LEU A 58 1.88 -5.60 -9.27
C LEU A 58 1.67 -5.26 -10.75
N VAL A 59 1.05 -4.12 -11.04
CA VAL A 59 1.10 -3.60 -12.41
C VAL A 59 2.54 -3.16 -12.72
N PRO A 60 2.98 -3.20 -14.00
CA PRO A 60 4.31 -2.76 -14.38
C PRO A 60 4.62 -1.36 -13.83
N PHE A 61 5.79 -1.19 -13.24
CA PHE A 61 6.23 0.05 -12.59
C PHE A 61 7.72 0.28 -12.81
N GLY A 62 8.21 1.44 -12.37
CA GLY A 62 9.60 1.86 -12.53
C GLY A 62 9.83 2.68 -13.81
N PRO A 63 11.07 3.16 -14.03
CA PRO A 63 11.40 4.00 -15.17
C PRO A 63 11.05 3.38 -16.53
N GLU A 64 11.14 2.05 -16.64
CA GLU A 64 10.75 1.26 -17.82
C GLU A 64 9.26 1.35 -18.14
N ALA A 65 8.41 1.57 -17.14
CA ALA A 65 6.97 1.75 -17.29
C ALA A 65 6.58 3.24 -17.34
N GLY A 66 7.57 4.14 -17.41
CA GLY A 66 7.36 5.59 -17.42
C GLY A 66 7.19 6.23 -16.04
N ASP A 67 7.48 5.51 -14.95
CA ASP A 67 7.34 6.07 -13.61
C ASP A 67 8.48 7.01 -13.26
N GLN A 68 8.13 8.06 -12.52
CA GLN A 68 9.10 8.92 -11.87
C GLN A 68 9.38 8.44 -10.45
N LYS A 69 10.65 8.48 -10.06
CA LYS A 69 11.06 8.19 -8.68
C LYS A 69 10.93 9.45 -7.81
N VAL A 70 10.37 9.30 -6.62
CA VAL A 70 10.31 10.39 -5.63
C VAL A 70 11.73 10.87 -5.30
N HIS A 71 11.91 12.19 -5.26
CA HIS A 71 13.20 12.79 -5.00
C HIS A 71 13.74 12.39 -3.61
N PRO A 72 15.01 11.99 -3.47
CA PRO A 72 15.57 11.55 -2.18
C PRO A 72 15.36 12.55 -1.03
N GLY A 73 15.49 13.85 -1.30
CA GLY A 73 15.26 14.92 -0.33
C GLY A 73 13.79 15.10 0.09
N MET A 74 12.84 14.50 -0.62
CA MET A 74 11.39 14.61 -0.37
C MET A 74 10.78 13.29 0.13
N LEU A 75 11.58 12.26 0.39
CA LEU A 75 11.06 10.94 0.78
C LEU A 75 10.27 11.01 2.10
N THR A 76 10.79 11.69 3.11
CA THR A 76 10.16 11.76 4.44
C THR A 76 9.06 12.82 4.50
N SER A 77 9.35 14.06 4.06
CA SER A 77 8.38 15.17 4.03
C SER A 77 7.25 14.93 3.04
N GLY A 78 7.46 14.03 2.09
CA GLY A 78 6.58 13.77 0.97
C GLY A 78 6.85 14.68 -0.22
N GLN A 79 6.66 14.15 -1.42
CA GLN A 79 6.72 14.91 -2.67
C GLN A 79 5.31 15.23 -3.15
N THR A 80 5.03 16.52 -3.30
CA THR A 80 3.77 17.00 -3.87
C THR A 80 3.78 16.86 -5.40
N ILE A 81 2.72 16.29 -5.95
CA ILE A 81 2.51 16.14 -7.39
C ILE A 81 1.16 16.75 -7.79
N ASN A 82 1.09 17.29 -9.00
CA ASN A 82 -0.16 17.74 -9.61
C ASN A 82 -0.84 16.55 -10.31
N MET A 83 -2.14 16.38 -10.06
CA MET A 83 -2.92 15.28 -10.61
C MET A 83 -3.68 15.66 -11.90
N HIS A 84 -3.66 16.93 -12.32
CA HIS A 84 -4.30 17.47 -13.53
C HIS A 84 -5.79 17.13 -13.73
N MET A 85 -6.41 16.58 -12.68
CA MET A 85 -7.78 16.11 -12.60
C MET A 85 -8.15 16.02 -11.12
N PHE A 86 -9.45 16.09 -10.83
CA PHE A 86 -9.94 15.92 -9.47
C PHE A 86 -10.15 14.45 -9.15
N PHE A 87 -9.55 14.00 -8.04
CA PHE A 87 -9.80 12.71 -7.46
C PHE A 87 -10.66 12.89 -6.19
N PRO A 88 -11.90 12.39 -6.17
CA PRO A 88 -12.78 12.51 -5.02
C PRO A 88 -12.33 11.57 -3.90
N PHE A 89 -12.33 12.04 -2.66
CA PHE A 89 -12.05 11.22 -1.48
C PHE A 89 -12.70 11.81 -0.22
N TYR A 90 -13.52 11.02 0.47
CA TYR A 90 -14.30 11.46 1.65
C TYR A 90 -15.03 12.80 1.46
N GLY A 91 -15.62 13.02 0.28
CA GLY A 91 -16.34 14.25 -0.05
C GLY A 91 -15.45 15.44 -0.47
N GLY A 92 -14.12 15.34 -0.32
CA GLY A 92 -13.17 16.28 -0.88
C GLY A 92 -12.87 16.01 -2.36
N LEU A 93 -12.52 17.06 -3.11
CA LEU A 93 -12.04 16.97 -4.48
C LEU A 93 -10.58 17.43 -4.53
N TYR A 94 -9.66 16.48 -4.70
CA TYR A 94 -8.23 16.77 -4.65
C TYR A 94 -7.63 16.82 -6.06
N ASN A 95 -6.85 17.85 -6.36
CA ASN A 95 -6.11 17.99 -7.63
C ASN A 95 -4.59 17.89 -7.45
N TYR A 96 -4.14 17.63 -6.23
CA TYR A 96 -2.75 17.33 -5.89
C TYR A 96 -2.70 16.21 -4.85
N SER A 97 -1.54 15.56 -4.75
CA SER A 97 -1.27 14.61 -3.69
C SER A 97 0.18 14.70 -3.23
N VAL A 98 0.43 14.23 -2.01
CA VAL A 98 1.74 14.16 -1.37
C VAL A 98 2.09 12.70 -1.20
N LEU A 99 3.17 12.27 -1.84
CA LEU A 99 3.66 10.88 -1.80
C LEU A 99 4.81 10.77 -0.81
N SER A 100 4.66 9.94 0.22
CA SER A 100 5.69 9.74 1.25
C SER A 100 6.27 8.33 1.23
N VAL A 101 7.52 8.18 1.67
CA VAL A 101 8.13 6.87 1.94
C VAL A 101 7.37 6.08 2.99
N ASN A 102 6.65 6.75 3.89
CA ASN A 102 5.90 6.18 5.01
C ASN A 102 4.58 5.48 4.61
N GLY A 103 4.47 5.10 3.33
CA GLY A 103 3.39 4.23 2.85
C GLY A 103 2.03 4.89 2.73
N TYR A 104 1.99 6.20 2.45
CA TYR A 104 0.75 6.94 2.25
C TYR A 104 0.79 7.91 1.06
N ILE A 105 -0.42 8.19 0.56
CA ILE A 105 -0.79 9.26 -0.38
C ILE A 105 -1.67 10.23 0.41
N ALA A 106 -1.15 11.41 0.75
CA ALA A 106 -1.87 12.42 1.53
C ALA A 106 -2.32 13.59 0.67
N PHE A 107 -3.31 14.33 1.17
CA PHE A 107 -3.84 15.53 0.50
C PHE A 107 -3.58 16.82 1.30
N ALA A 108 -2.77 16.71 2.33
CA ALA A 108 -2.31 17.80 3.16
C ALA A 108 -0.95 17.43 3.75
N THR A 109 -0.27 18.41 4.34
CA THR A 109 0.97 18.15 5.08
C THR A 109 0.68 17.22 6.26
N VAL A 110 1.44 16.13 6.36
CA VAL A 110 1.35 15.20 7.49
C VAL A 110 2.40 15.57 8.53
N LEU A 111 1.97 15.85 9.75
CA LEU A 111 2.88 16.13 10.86
C LEU A 111 3.46 14.82 11.38
N ASP A 112 4.75 14.63 11.12
CA ASP A 112 5.46 13.40 11.43
C ASP A 112 6.08 13.40 12.84
N GLN A 113 5.31 13.84 13.84
CA GLN A 113 5.79 14.02 15.21
C GLN A 113 5.66 12.73 16.04
N GLY A 114 6.80 12.10 16.32
CA GLY A 114 6.90 10.93 17.21
C GLY A 114 7.23 9.63 16.49
N PRO A 115 7.18 8.49 17.22
CA PRO A 115 7.53 7.17 16.70
C PRO A 115 6.44 6.59 15.78
N THR A 116 5.22 7.13 15.82
CA THR A 116 4.07 6.70 15.03
C THR A 116 3.43 7.89 14.32
N ILE A 117 2.83 7.63 13.16
CA ILE A 117 2.07 8.64 12.43
C ILE A 117 0.64 8.57 12.94
N ASN A 118 0.23 9.61 13.66
CA ASN A 118 -1.08 9.68 14.31
C ASN A 118 -2.08 10.35 13.37
N VAL A 119 -3.17 9.65 13.09
CA VAL A 119 -4.22 10.06 12.15
C VAL A 119 -5.57 9.54 12.62
N GLY A 120 -6.63 10.27 12.30
CA GLY A 120 -7.99 9.87 12.59
C GLY A 120 -8.49 10.24 13.99
N VAL A 121 -9.75 9.88 14.25
CA VAL A 121 -10.53 10.31 15.42
C VAL A 121 -9.99 9.81 16.76
N GLU A 122 -9.35 8.65 16.78
CA GLU A 122 -8.85 8.05 18.02
C GLU A 122 -7.45 8.56 18.40
N SER A 123 -6.67 9.00 17.41
CA SER A 123 -5.25 9.32 17.59
C SER A 123 -4.93 10.82 17.50
N THR A 124 -5.89 11.65 17.12
CA THR A 124 -5.70 13.11 16.95
C THR A 124 -6.80 13.89 17.64
N ASN A 125 -6.46 15.05 18.22
CA ASN A 125 -7.44 15.98 18.80
C ASN A 125 -7.70 17.16 17.85
N TRP A 126 -8.48 16.94 16.78
CA TRP A 126 -8.88 18.02 15.87
C TRP A 126 -9.76 19.05 16.60
N PRO A 127 -9.59 20.38 16.41
CA PRO A 127 -8.68 21.07 15.47
C PRO A 127 -7.33 21.45 16.08
N GLN A 128 -7.07 21.10 17.35
CA GLN A 128 -5.83 21.44 18.03
C GLN A 128 -4.63 20.75 17.37
N GLN A 129 -4.84 19.52 16.90
CA GLN A 129 -3.90 18.74 16.10
C GLN A 129 -4.44 18.56 14.69
N GLN A 130 -3.55 18.64 13.70
CA GLN A 130 -3.88 18.40 12.30
C GLN A 130 -4.23 16.92 12.09
N ASP A 131 -5.32 16.68 11.35
CA ASP A 131 -5.76 15.35 10.94
C ASP A 131 -5.84 15.30 9.40
N PRO A 132 -4.76 14.92 8.71
CA PRO A 132 -4.68 14.99 7.25
C PRO A 132 -5.46 13.86 6.57
N ALA A 133 -6.18 14.20 5.51
CA ALA A 133 -6.81 13.22 4.65
C ALA A 133 -5.74 12.42 3.88
N MET A 134 -5.83 11.08 3.90
CA MET A 134 -4.87 10.22 3.21
C MET A 134 -5.42 8.83 2.89
N ILE A 135 -4.79 8.22 1.88
CA ILE A 135 -4.88 6.80 1.54
C ILE A 135 -3.54 6.18 1.91
N ALA A 136 -3.53 5.23 2.83
CA ALA A 136 -2.32 4.58 3.28
C ALA A 136 -2.42 3.06 3.14
N PRO A 137 -1.87 2.46 2.07
CA PRO A 137 -1.78 1.00 1.99
C PRO A 137 -0.99 0.39 3.14
N TYR A 138 0.03 1.08 3.64
CA TYR A 138 0.90 0.53 4.67
C TYR A 138 1.53 1.65 5.48
N LEU A 139 0.72 2.28 6.35
CA LEU A 139 1.10 3.43 7.16
C LEU A 139 2.05 3.04 8.29
N CYS A 140 3.33 3.39 8.15
CA CYS A 140 4.27 3.40 9.26
C CYS A 140 5.52 4.22 8.91
N LYS A 141 6.38 4.43 9.90
CA LYS A 141 7.70 5.02 9.68
C LYS A 141 8.53 4.04 8.85
N GLN A 142 8.89 4.45 7.65
CA GLN A 142 9.65 3.63 6.72
C GLN A 142 10.89 4.38 6.25
N GLN A 143 11.85 3.60 5.77
CA GLN A 143 13.10 4.08 5.21
C GLN A 143 13.42 3.35 3.91
N ILE A 144 14.16 4.04 3.05
CA ILE A 144 14.71 3.49 1.82
C ILE A 144 16.22 3.41 1.98
N ALA A 145 16.79 2.23 1.72
CA ALA A 145 18.23 2.07 1.68
C ALA A 145 18.82 3.00 0.59
N GLN A 146 19.62 3.97 1.02
CA GLN A 146 20.25 4.96 0.13
C GLN A 146 21.46 4.39 -0.61
N ASN A 147 22.16 3.44 0.02
CA ASN A 147 23.30 2.71 -0.54
C ASN A 147 22.96 1.21 -0.58
N PRO A 148 22.01 0.79 -1.42
CA PRO A 148 21.64 -0.61 -1.51
C PRO A 148 22.78 -1.44 -2.12
N SER A 149 22.81 -2.74 -1.83
CA SER A 149 23.73 -3.68 -2.47
C SER A 149 23.56 -3.62 -4.01
N PRO A 150 24.64 -3.81 -4.79
CA PRO A 150 24.56 -3.77 -6.25
C PRO A 150 23.44 -4.68 -6.79
N GLY A 151 22.53 -4.12 -7.59
CA GLY A 151 21.38 -4.83 -8.16
C GLY A 151 20.06 -4.67 -7.39
N LEU A 152 20.08 -4.21 -6.14
CA LEU A 152 18.85 -3.92 -5.40
C LEU A 152 18.36 -2.49 -5.73
N ARG A 153 17.24 -2.39 -6.46
CA ARG A 153 16.54 -1.10 -6.61
C ARG A 153 15.63 -0.86 -5.41
N THR A 154 15.54 0.38 -4.98
CA THR A 154 14.67 0.82 -3.88
C THR A 154 14.08 2.18 -4.25
N GLY A 155 12.89 2.50 -3.76
CA GLY A 155 12.28 3.81 -4.02
C GLY A 155 10.76 3.81 -3.96
N VAL A 156 10.20 5.02 -3.97
CA VAL A 156 8.79 5.24 -4.30
C VAL A 156 8.72 5.67 -5.75
N TYR A 157 8.00 4.93 -6.57
CA TYR A 157 7.79 5.20 -7.99
C TYR A 157 6.34 5.58 -8.21
N TYR A 158 6.09 6.54 -9.09
CA TYR A 158 4.74 6.98 -9.38
C TYR A 158 4.56 7.42 -10.82
N ARG A 159 3.33 7.28 -11.33
CA ARG A 159 2.88 7.87 -12.58
C ARG A 159 1.41 8.26 -12.50
N LEU A 160 1.06 9.31 -13.24
CA LEU A 160 -0.31 9.72 -13.48
C LEU A 160 -0.70 9.27 -14.89
N ILE A 161 -1.84 8.63 -15.00
CA ILE A 161 -2.38 8.10 -16.26
C ILE A 161 -3.69 8.82 -16.51
N LEU A 162 -3.82 9.46 -17.66
CA LEU A 162 -4.99 10.22 -18.07
C LEU A 162 -5.54 9.63 -19.37
N ARG A 163 -6.86 9.50 -19.47
CA ARG A 163 -7.52 9.04 -20.69
C ARG A 163 -7.42 10.13 -21.75
N GLN A 164 -7.10 9.75 -22.99
CA GLN A 164 -6.95 10.71 -24.09
C GLN A 164 -8.24 11.48 -24.38
N SER A 165 -9.41 10.85 -24.15
CA SER A 165 -10.72 11.48 -24.37
C SER A 165 -10.98 12.70 -23.48
N LEU A 166 -10.25 12.87 -22.38
CA LEU A 166 -10.41 14.01 -21.46
C LEU A 166 -10.07 15.35 -22.13
N PHE A 167 -9.14 15.35 -23.08
CA PHE A 167 -8.59 16.58 -23.68
C PHE A 167 -9.26 16.95 -25.00
N GLY A 168 -10.37 16.29 -25.33
CA GLY A 168 -11.10 16.50 -26.55
C GLY A 168 -10.42 15.81 -27.74
N ARG A 169 -11.22 15.25 -28.63
CA ARG A 169 -10.71 14.86 -29.95
C ARG A 169 -10.23 16.10 -30.67
N GLY A 170 -9.14 15.97 -31.41
CA GLY A 170 -8.80 16.95 -32.44
C GLY A 170 -10.02 17.23 -33.30
N THR A 171 -10.57 18.43 -33.10
CA THR A 171 -11.42 19.31 -33.91
C THR A 171 -12.21 18.85 -35.14
N ASN A 172 -12.30 17.57 -35.52
CA ASN A 172 -12.93 17.15 -36.80
C ASN A 172 -13.43 15.69 -36.83
N THR A 173 -13.93 15.11 -35.74
CA THR A 173 -14.68 13.84 -35.83
C THR A 173 -15.89 13.81 -34.89
N ASN A 174 -17.09 14.01 -35.46
CA ASN A 174 -18.36 13.61 -34.85
C ASN A 174 -18.26 12.14 -34.40
N MET A 175 -18.35 11.81 -33.10
CA MET A 175 -18.71 10.43 -32.71
C MET A 175 -20.23 10.34 -32.56
N PRO A 176 -20.86 9.31 -33.13
CA PRO A 176 -22.14 8.85 -32.65
C PRO A 176 -21.96 8.10 -31.32
N TYR A 177 -22.86 8.37 -30.39
CA TYR A 177 -23.09 7.58 -29.19
C TYR A 177 -23.34 6.11 -29.60
N GLY A 178 -22.42 5.21 -29.22
CA GLY A 178 -22.56 3.75 -29.45
C GLY A 178 -21.62 3.09 -30.46
N GLY A 179 -20.61 3.77 -31.01
CA GLY A 179 -19.64 3.18 -31.94
C GLY A 179 -18.41 2.56 -31.26
N THR A 180 -17.99 1.37 -31.71
CA THR A 180 -16.71 0.75 -31.37
C THR A 180 -15.54 1.69 -31.67
N MET A 181 -14.52 1.69 -30.80
CA MET A 181 -13.35 2.57 -30.84
C MET A 181 -12.76 2.69 -32.26
N GLN A 182 -13.13 3.74 -32.99
CA GLN A 182 -12.50 4.06 -34.26
C GLN A 182 -11.08 4.55 -33.95
N GLN A 183 -10.15 3.73 -34.39
CA GLN A 183 -8.69 3.90 -34.43
C GLN A 183 -8.31 5.35 -34.73
N SER A 184 -7.83 6.07 -33.72
CA SER A 184 -7.33 7.44 -33.88
C SER A 184 -5.98 7.43 -34.62
N SER A 185 -5.77 8.39 -35.52
CA SER A 185 -4.58 8.62 -36.36
C SER A 185 -3.33 9.04 -35.55
N PHE A 186 -3.11 8.39 -34.42
CA PHE A 186 -2.28 8.77 -33.28
C PHE A 186 -1.17 7.73 -33.08
N PHE A 187 -0.23 7.62 -34.01
CA PHE A 187 0.98 6.82 -33.77
C PHE A 187 2.14 7.78 -33.46
N GLY A 188 2.60 7.79 -32.20
CA GLY A 188 3.87 8.39 -31.80
C GLY A 188 3.86 9.87 -31.35
N GLN A 189 2.71 10.47 -31.03
CA GLN A 189 2.71 11.84 -30.49
C GLN A 189 3.16 11.85 -29.01
N PRO A 190 4.07 12.76 -28.62
CA PRO A 190 4.50 12.89 -27.22
C PRO A 190 3.33 13.29 -26.32
N ALA A 191 3.37 12.89 -25.04
CA ALA A 191 2.33 13.15 -24.04
C ALA A 191 1.90 14.63 -23.98
N SER A 192 2.86 15.56 -24.16
CA SER A 192 2.61 17.01 -24.19
C SER A 192 1.72 17.50 -25.35
N LYS A 193 1.64 16.73 -26.45
CA LYS A 193 0.73 17.01 -27.58
C LYS A 193 -0.58 16.27 -27.47
N ALA A 194 -0.56 15.08 -26.87
CA ALA A 194 -1.77 14.32 -26.62
C ALA A 194 -2.65 15.02 -25.58
N CYS A 195 -2.01 15.58 -24.54
CA CYS A 195 -2.67 16.18 -23.39
C CYS A 195 -2.05 17.57 -23.14
N PRO A 196 -2.68 18.62 -23.71
CA PRO A 196 -2.20 19.98 -23.58
C PRO A 196 -2.13 20.38 -22.10
N SER A 197 -1.10 21.13 -21.72
CA SER A 197 -0.89 21.63 -20.35
C SER A 197 -0.56 20.58 -19.28
N THR A 198 -0.19 19.36 -19.67
CA THR A 198 0.40 18.33 -18.78
C THR A 198 1.84 18.03 -19.24
N SER A 199 2.76 18.96 -18.96
CA SER A 199 4.16 18.88 -19.44
C SER A 199 5.06 17.98 -18.59
N GLU A 200 4.54 17.51 -17.46
CA GLU A 200 5.27 16.75 -16.47
C GLU A 200 5.58 15.32 -16.94
N SER A 201 6.82 14.86 -16.71
CA SER A 201 7.31 13.56 -17.20
C SER A 201 6.60 12.34 -16.63
N TYR A 202 5.93 12.49 -15.49
CA TYR A 202 5.17 11.43 -14.84
C TYR A 202 3.74 11.29 -15.38
N VAL A 203 3.31 12.17 -16.29
CA VAL A 203 1.95 12.16 -16.84
C VAL A 203 1.93 11.44 -18.19
N HIS A 204 1.11 10.40 -18.27
CA HIS A 204 0.93 9.57 -19.46
C HIS A 204 -0.49 9.69 -19.96
N CYS A 205 -0.61 9.90 -21.26
CA CYS A 205 -1.87 10.22 -21.90
C CYS A 205 -1.86 9.76 -23.36
N ASP A 206 -1.46 8.52 -23.54
CA ASP A 206 -1.29 7.85 -24.82
C ASP A 206 -2.27 6.67 -24.96
N ARG A 207 -2.16 5.92 -26.05
CA ARG A 207 -3.01 4.74 -26.27
C ARG A 207 -2.78 3.64 -25.21
N ASN A 208 -1.57 3.52 -24.67
CA ASN A 208 -1.27 2.55 -23.62
C ASN A 208 -1.95 2.93 -22.31
N SER A 209 -2.08 4.23 -22.06
CA SER A 209 -2.81 4.81 -20.93
C SER A 209 -4.30 4.43 -20.97
N ASP A 210 -4.92 4.55 -22.14
CA ASP A 210 -6.32 4.13 -22.33
C ASP A 210 -6.49 2.61 -22.10
N TYR A 211 -5.58 1.78 -22.63
CA TYR A 211 -5.60 0.33 -22.39
C TYR A 211 -5.43 -0.02 -20.91
N PHE A 212 -4.51 0.65 -20.22
CA PHE A 212 -4.30 0.45 -18.79
C PHE A 212 -5.57 0.77 -17.98
N LEU A 213 -6.22 1.91 -18.27
CA LEU A 213 -7.46 2.30 -17.60
C LEU A 213 -8.60 1.31 -17.88
N ASP A 214 -8.70 0.81 -19.11
CA ASP A 214 -9.68 -0.22 -19.49
C ASP A 214 -9.44 -1.55 -18.76
N GLU A 215 -8.19 -1.95 -18.57
CA GLU A 215 -7.85 -3.13 -17.78
C GLU A 215 -8.20 -2.98 -16.30
N MET A 216 -7.86 -1.83 -15.70
CA MET A 216 -8.22 -1.55 -14.30
C MET A 216 -9.73 -1.47 -14.09
N MET A 217 -10.48 -0.90 -15.04
CA MET A 217 -11.94 -0.92 -14.99
C MET A 217 -12.47 -2.34 -15.01
N ARG A 218 -11.93 -3.22 -15.87
CA ARG A 218 -12.35 -4.63 -15.91
C ARG A 218 -12.13 -5.31 -14.56
N TRP A 219 -10.99 -5.09 -13.92
CA TRP A 219 -10.70 -5.63 -12.57
C TRP A 219 -11.72 -5.15 -11.54
N LEU A 220 -12.10 -3.87 -11.57
CA LEU A 220 -13.12 -3.32 -10.67
C LEU A 220 -14.51 -3.91 -10.96
N GLN A 221 -14.90 -4.04 -12.22
CA GLN A 221 -16.21 -4.56 -12.61
C GLN A 221 -16.38 -6.04 -12.24
N GLU A 222 -15.30 -6.82 -12.30
CA GLU A 222 -15.29 -8.23 -11.90
C GLU A 222 -15.24 -8.40 -10.36
N GLY A 223 -14.56 -7.49 -9.65
CA GLY A 223 -14.27 -7.65 -8.22
C GLY A 223 -15.10 -6.81 -7.24
N VAL A 224 -15.78 -5.75 -7.70
CA VAL A 224 -16.41 -4.75 -6.82
C VAL A 224 -17.89 -4.55 -7.17
N ALA A 225 -18.75 -4.79 -6.19
CA ALA A 225 -20.18 -4.52 -6.32
C ALA A 225 -20.43 -3.01 -6.56
N GLY A 226 -21.19 -2.69 -7.61
CA GLY A 226 -21.51 -1.32 -7.99
C GLY A 226 -20.50 -0.63 -8.92
N ALA A 227 -19.37 -1.29 -9.25
CA ALA A 227 -18.39 -0.76 -10.20
C ALA A 227 -18.79 -0.94 -11.68
N ALA A 228 -19.90 -1.63 -11.99
CA ALA A 228 -20.34 -1.91 -13.36
C ALA A 228 -20.53 -0.65 -14.24
N ALA A 229 -20.91 0.48 -13.63
CA ALA A 229 -21.09 1.75 -14.33
C ALA A 229 -19.88 2.69 -14.20
N PHE A 230 -18.83 2.27 -13.49
CA PHE A 230 -17.64 3.10 -13.29
C PHE A 230 -16.82 3.17 -14.57
N ARG A 231 -16.47 4.39 -14.96
CA ARG A 231 -15.58 4.67 -16.09
C ARG A 231 -14.34 5.39 -15.58
N ALA A 232 -13.19 4.72 -15.56
CA ALA A 232 -11.93 5.31 -15.17
C ALA A 232 -11.42 6.24 -16.29
N ASP A 233 -11.30 7.52 -15.99
CA ASP A 233 -10.74 8.53 -16.87
C ASP A 233 -9.33 8.97 -16.41
N ALA A 234 -8.98 8.75 -15.14
CA ALA A 234 -7.61 8.90 -14.67
C ALA A 234 -7.24 7.85 -13.62
N ALA A 235 -5.94 7.60 -13.49
CA ALA A 235 -5.37 6.78 -12.43
C ALA A 235 -4.03 7.35 -11.93
N LEU A 236 -3.83 7.36 -10.62
CA LEU A 236 -2.54 7.55 -9.99
C LEU A 236 -2.02 6.18 -9.54
N VAL A 237 -0.87 5.77 -10.07
CA VAL A 237 -0.18 4.54 -9.65
C VAL A 237 1.01 4.95 -8.78
N VAL A 238 1.10 4.39 -7.58
CA VAL A 238 2.22 4.61 -6.65
C VAL A 238 2.71 3.26 -6.16
N THR A 239 4.02 3.01 -6.30
CA THR A 239 4.66 1.78 -5.88
C THR A 239 5.77 2.08 -4.87
N TRP A 240 5.67 1.47 -3.69
CA TRP A 240 6.73 1.45 -2.70
C TRP A 240 7.55 0.19 -2.95
N TYR A 241 8.76 0.35 -3.48
CA TYR A 241 9.62 -0.76 -3.86
C TYR A 241 10.77 -0.93 -2.88
N ASN A 242 10.86 -2.11 -2.28
CA ASN A 242 11.88 -2.49 -1.32
C ASN A 242 12.06 -1.45 -0.20
N THR A 243 10.97 -1.07 0.46
CA THR A 243 11.00 -0.20 1.64
C THR A 243 11.23 -1.02 2.89
N ALA A 244 11.96 -0.46 3.86
CA ALA A 244 12.20 -1.08 5.15
C ALA A 244 11.49 -0.28 6.25
N SER A 245 11.18 -0.90 7.39
CA SER A 245 10.72 -0.13 8.54
C SER A 245 11.84 0.78 9.07
N ALA A 246 11.51 1.96 9.60
CA ALA A 246 12.51 2.87 10.15
C ALA A 246 13.24 2.30 11.39
N VAL A 247 12.69 1.24 11.98
CA VAL A 247 13.17 0.65 13.23
C VAL A 247 14.14 -0.51 12.99
N VAL A 248 14.26 -0.97 11.74
CA VAL A 248 15.07 -2.14 11.43
C VAL A 248 16.52 -1.79 11.18
N GLY A 249 17.38 -2.71 11.59
CA GLY A 249 18.81 -2.59 11.40
C GLY A 249 19.22 -2.92 9.98
N ARG A 250 20.47 -2.61 9.65
CA ARG A 250 21.05 -2.96 8.34
C ARG A 250 21.08 -4.48 8.09
N SER A 251 21.26 -5.28 9.14
CA SER A 251 21.23 -6.74 9.04
C SER A 251 19.89 -7.30 8.55
N ASP A 252 18.78 -6.67 8.96
CA ASP A 252 17.43 -7.10 8.58
C ASP A 252 17.13 -6.72 7.12
N ILE A 253 17.60 -5.54 6.71
CA ILE A 253 17.57 -5.06 5.32
C ILE A 253 18.38 -6.00 4.42
N ASP A 254 19.60 -6.35 4.83
CA ASP A 254 20.48 -7.27 4.10
C ASP A 254 19.93 -8.70 4.07
N ALA A 255 19.16 -9.11 5.08
CA ALA A 255 18.41 -10.37 5.12
C ALA A 255 17.15 -10.36 4.24
N GLY A 256 16.82 -9.22 3.60
CA GLY A 256 15.69 -9.10 2.68
C GLY A 256 14.35 -8.83 3.34
N GLN A 257 14.32 -8.41 4.62
CA GLN A 257 13.10 -7.93 5.28
C GLN A 257 12.70 -6.57 4.70
N LEU A 258 12.05 -6.63 3.54
CA LEU A 258 11.69 -5.47 2.73
C LEU A 258 10.24 -5.62 2.28
N SER A 259 9.51 -4.52 2.26
CA SER A 259 8.14 -4.44 1.79
C SER A 259 8.09 -3.94 0.35
N THR A 260 7.18 -4.49 -0.44
CA THR A 260 6.84 -4.02 -1.78
C THR A 260 5.34 -4.12 -1.99
N TYR A 261 4.75 -2.98 -2.30
CA TYR A 261 3.30 -2.82 -2.46
C TYR A 261 2.99 -1.61 -3.33
N GLN A 262 1.77 -1.56 -3.83
CA GLN A 262 1.32 -0.59 -4.80
C GLN A 262 -0.12 -0.16 -4.52
N ALA A 263 -0.39 1.12 -4.72
CA ALA A 263 -1.73 1.69 -4.72
C ALA A 263 -2.05 2.22 -6.11
N ILE A 264 -3.22 1.87 -6.63
CA ILE A 264 -3.76 2.37 -7.89
C ILE A 264 -5.06 3.08 -7.55
N TRP A 265 -5.05 4.41 -7.59
CA TRP A 265 -6.22 5.23 -7.31
C TRP A 265 -6.82 5.70 -8.62
N LEU A 266 -8.07 5.33 -8.90
CA LEU A 266 -8.79 5.59 -10.14
C LEU A 266 -9.92 6.59 -9.91
N THR A 267 -10.19 7.45 -10.88
CA THR A 267 -11.34 8.39 -10.84
C THR A 267 -12.04 8.54 -12.20
N ASP A 268 -13.30 8.96 -12.16
CA ASP A 268 -14.13 9.26 -13.32
C ASP A 268 -14.07 10.74 -13.73
N GLN A 269 -14.38 11.06 -15.00
CA GLN A 269 -14.40 12.44 -15.49
C GLN A 269 -15.25 13.42 -14.66
N PRO A 270 -16.46 13.04 -14.20
CA PRO A 270 -17.26 13.90 -13.34
C PRO A 270 -16.66 14.17 -11.94
N GLY A 271 -15.63 13.44 -11.52
CA GLY A 271 -15.05 13.53 -10.17
C GLY A 271 -16.04 13.11 -9.08
N ARG A 272 -16.93 12.14 -9.38
CA ARG A 272 -17.97 11.68 -8.46
C ARG A 272 -17.58 10.42 -7.73
N LEU A 273 -16.84 9.54 -8.40
CA LEU A 273 -16.44 8.24 -7.87
C LEU A 273 -14.93 8.08 -7.98
N SER A 274 -14.37 7.43 -6.97
CA SER A 274 -13.01 6.92 -7.04
C SER A 274 -12.93 5.54 -6.42
N TYR A 275 -11.99 4.74 -6.93
CA TYR A 275 -11.68 3.41 -6.42
C TYR A 275 -10.18 3.32 -6.18
N VAL A 276 -9.80 2.62 -5.13
CA VAL A 276 -8.39 2.35 -4.81
C VAL A 276 -8.18 0.85 -4.84
N ILE A 277 -7.23 0.40 -5.65
CA ILE A 277 -6.76 -0.99 -5.67
C ILE A 277 -5.43 -1.02 -4.92
N LEU A 278 -5.32 -1.90 -3.93
CA LEU A 278 -4.11 -2.10 -3.14
C LEU A 278 -3.52 -3.48 -3.44
N ASN A 279 -2.34 -3.48 -4.05
CA ASN A 279 -1.63 -4.70 -4.40
C ASN A 279 -0.42 -4.88 -3.49
N TYR A 280 -0.32 -6.03 -2.83
CA TYR A 280 0.83 -6.40 -2.01
C TYR A 280 1.61 -7.53 -2.68
N ASP A 281 2.90 -7.31 -2.88
CA ASP A 281 3.82 -8.34 -3.35
C ASP A 281 4.50 -9.03 -2.17
N LYS A 282 5.08 -8.23 -1.27
CA LYS A 282 5.66 -8.72 -0.03
C LYS A 282 5.55 -7.68 1.07
N LEU A 283 5.36 -8.12 2.31
CA LEU A 283 5.45 -7.28 3.49
C LEU A 283 6.54 -7.88 4.38
N GLY A 284 7.63 -7.13 4.55
CA GLY A 284 8.80 -7.60 5.29
C GLY A 284 8.64 -7.57 6.81
N PHE A 285 7.56 -6.94 7.31
CA PHE A 285 7.33 -6.70 8.73
C PHE A 285 5.86 -6.92 9.08
N ASP A 286 5.63 -7.51 10.25
CA ASP A 286 4.27 -7.70 10.77
C ASP A 286 3.71 -6.37 11.29
N ALA A 287 2.45 -6.12 10.96
CA ALA A 287 1.62 -5.03 11.44
C ALA A 287 1.41 -5.09 12.97
N ALA A 288 1.50 -6.28 13.59
CA ALA A 288 1.41 -6.44 15.04
C ALA A 288 1.99 -7.78 15.53
N ASP A 289 3.00 -7.77 16.40
CA ASP A 289 3.32 -8.96 17.20
C ASP A 289 2.13 -9.22 18.15
N PHE A 290 1.61 -10.45 18.15
CA PHE A 290 0.59 -11.00 19.05
C PHE A 290 0.92 -10.78 20.55
N ARG A 291 2.16 -10.42 20.88
CA ARG A 291 2.61 -10.08 22.24
C ARG A 291 2.65 -8.59 22.57
N MET A 292 2.12 -7.71 21.71
CA MET A 292 2.11 -6.25 21.90
C MET A 292 3.50 -5.63 22.13
N ASN A 293 4.59 -6.36 21.83
CA ASN A 293 5.96 -5.89 22.02
C ASN A 293 6.35 -5.02 20.83
N SER A 294 5.84 -3.79 20.85
CA SER A 294 6.00 -2.79 19.82
C SER A 294 7.41 -2.21 19.91
N ARG A 295 8.35 -2.80 19.17
CA ARG A 295 9.46 -2.00 18.64
C ARG A 295 8.88 -1.07 17.57
N SER A 296 8.23 0.00 18.04
CA SER A 296 7.83 1.20 17.29
C SER A 296 6.96 0.99 16.04
N GLY A 297 5.64 1.18 16.23
CA GLY A 297 4.68 1.50 15.18
C GLY A 297 4.03 0.28 14.50
N ARG A 298 2.71 0.16 14.65
CA ARG A 298 1.89 -0.78 13.88
C ARG A 298 1.81 -0.27 12.45
N CYS A 299 2.38 -0.99 11.49
CA CYS A 299 2.09 -0.71 10.08
C CYS A 299 0.65 -1.12 9.80
N GLN A 300 -0.18 -0.22 9.30
CA GLN A 300 -1.60 -0.52 9.06
C GLN A 300 -2.03 0.01 7.70
N ALA A 301 -2.95 -0.69 7.04
CA ALA A 301 -3.72 -0.09 5.97
C ALA A 301 -4.71 0.91 6.61
N LEU A 302 -4.97 2.03 5.95
CA LEU A 302 -5.90 3.04 6.45
C LEU A 302 -6.39 3.93 5.33
N PHE A 303 -7.68 4.25 5.38
CA PHE A 303 -8.26 5.40 4.72
C PHE A 303 -8.70 6.40 5.78
N ASN A 304 -8.16 7.63 5.73
CA ASN A 304 -8.52 8.70 6.64
C ASN A 304 -9.10 9.87 5.86
N GLY A 305 -10.36 10.23 6.08
CA GLY A 305 -10.99 11.39 5.45
C GLY A 305 -10.46 12.73 5.95
N GLY A 306 -9.68 12.73 7.03
CA GLY A 306 -9.12 13.94 7.65
C GLY A 306 -10.18 14.76 8.38
N ASN A 307 -9.73 15.68 9.23
CA ASN A 307 -10.58 16.52 10.06
C ASN A 307 -11.71 15.77 10.80
N HIS A 308 -11.46 14.54 11.25
CA HIS A 308 -12.45 13.65 11.88
C HIS A 308 -13.67 13.32 10.99
N THR A 309 -13.56 13.47 9.67
CA THR A 309 -14.63 13.21 8.69
C THR A 309 -14.89 11.71 8.48
N GLY A 310 -13.96 10.85 8.89
CA GLY A 310 -14.13 9.40 8.92
C GLY A 310 -12.81 8.65 8.75
N THR A 311 -12.73 7.45 9.32
CA THR A 311 -11.54 6.59 9.30
C THR A 311 -11.95 5.14 9.06
N VAL A 312 -11.29 4.46 8.13
CA VAL A 312 -11.44 3.03 7.88
C VAL A 312 -10.05 2.39 7.94
N PRO A 313 -9.70 1.70 9.04
CA PRO A 313 -8.46 0.93 9.15
C PRO A 313 -8.53 -0.39 8.37
#